data_AF-A0A2M7XIP7-F1
#
_entry.id   AF-A0A2M7XIP7-F1
#
_cell.length_a   1.000
_cell.length_b   1.000
_cell.length_c   1.000
_cell.angle_alpha   90.00
_cell.angle_beta   90.00
_cell.angle_gamma   90.00
#
_symmetry.space_group_name_H-M   'P 1'
#
loop_
_entity.id
_entity.type
_entity.pdbx_description
1 polymer ?
#
loop_
_entity_poly.entity_id
_entity_poly.type
_entity_poly.pdbx_seq_one_letter_code
_entity_poly.pdbx_strand_id
1 'polypeptide(L)'
;MFQLLELEPTAKITPYMLTTDDKNEEYIGGLLHFSSSPEKFKDKNNEIIKKQLASENYSYLTCLQIRDAFRGGNHGVELFSKSVEKILKEFHRFRGVVSDEKLLPYYQYFGAEIINNMDNKDHAALIIGDEKSFIKRH
;
A
#
# COMPACT_ATOMS: atom_id res chain seq x y z
N MET A 1 9.97 11.95 18.73
CA MET A 1 9.29 10.90 19.52
C MET A 1 8.37 10.17 18.55
N PHE A 2 8.74 8.95 18.14
CA PHE A 2 7.92 8.14 17.24
C PHE A 2 6.94 7.34 18.10
N GLN A 3 5.63 7.59 17.95
CA GLN A 3 4.60 6.76 18.56
C GLN A 3 4.50 5.45 17.76
N LEU A 4 4.76 4.32 18.41
CA LEU A 4 4.31 3.03 17.92
C LEU A 4 2.78 3.05 17.97
N LEU A 5 2.11 2.94 16.82
CA LEU A 5 0.69 2.65 16.76
C LEU A 5 0.52 1.21 17.24
N GLU A 6 -0.12 1.02 18.40
CA GLU A 6 -0.70 -0.27 18.77
C GLU A 6 -1.72 -0.64 17.69
N LEU A 7 -1.32 -1.58 16.83
CA LEU A 7 -2.21 -2.22 15.88
C LEU A 7 -3.23 -3.02 16.70
N GLU A 8 -4.51 -2.89 16.34
CA GLU A 8 -5.58 -3.72 16.90
C GLU A 8 -5.14 -5.20 16.91
N PRO A 9 -5.28 -5.95 18.01
CA PRO A 9 -4.75 -7.32 18.18
C PRO A 9 -5.24 -8.38 17.17
N THR A 10 -6.06 -8.00 16.19
CA THR A 10 -6.75 -8.88 15.23
C THR A 10 -6.29 -8.70 13.78
N ALA A 11 -5.45 -7.71 13.46
CA ALA A 11 -5.02 -7.49 12.09
C ALA A 11 -3.89 -8.45 11.69
N LYS A 12 -4.17 -9.40 10.77
CA LYS A 12 -3.13 -10.26 10.19
C LYS A 12 -2.23 -9.41 9.28
N ILE A 13 -0.94 -9.41 9.58
CA ILE A 13 0.08 -8.68 8.81
C ILE A 13 0.84 -9.70 7.95
N THR A 14 0.94 -9.43 6.65
CA THR A 14 1.76 -10.20 5.71
C THR A 14 2.84 -9.28 5.14
N PRO A 15 4.12 -9.47 5.51
CA PRO A 15 5.21 -8.72 4.93
C PRO A 15 5.60 -9.28 3.55
N TYR A 16 5.83 -8.39 2.60
CA TYR A 16 6.48 -8.70 1.33
C TYR A 16 7.85 -8.03 1.31
N MET A 17 8.89 -8.78 1.00
CA MET A 17 10.28 -8.29 1.00
C MET A 17 10.93 -8.59 -0.34
N LEU A 18 11.78 -7.66 -0.78
CA LEU A 18 12.68 -7.85 -1.90
C LEU A 18 14.12 -7.91 -1.37
N THR A 19 14.87 -8.92 -1.82
CA THR A 19 16.23 -9.26 -1.37
C THR A 19 17.15 -9.36 -2.58
N THR A 20 18.45 -9.09 -2.41
CA THR A 20 19.45 -9.41 -3.45
C THR A 20 19.93 -10.86 -3.31
N ASP A 21 20.64 -11.34 -4.32
CA ASP A 21 21.38 -12.61 -4.25
C ASP A 21 22.73 -12.47 -3.52
N ASP A 22 23.17 -11.24 -3.23
CA ASP A 22 24.38 -10.97 -2.46
C ASP A 22 24.08 -11.06 -0.96
N LYS A 23 24.77 -11.99 -0.29
CA LYS A 23 24.65 -12.22 1.16
C LYS A 23 25.06 -11.01 2.02
N ASN A 24 25.73 -10.02 1.44
CA ASN A 24 26.10 -8.80 2.15
C ASN A 24 25.06 -7.67 1.96
N GLU A 25 24.19 -7.77 0.97
CA GLU A 25 23.17 -6.79 0.63
C GLU A 25 21.77 -7.42 0.60
N GLU A 26 21.47 -8.25 1.61
CA GLU A 26 20.31 -9.14 1.60
C GLU A 26 18.96 -8.43 1.53
N TYR A 27 18.83 -7.16 1.93
CA TYR A 27 17.53 -6.49 1.98
C TYR A 27 17.52 -5.22 1.12
N ILE A 28 16.58 -5.17 0.16
CA ILE A 28 16.35 -4.01 -0.73
C ILE A 28 15.19 -3.15 -0.21
N GLY A 29 14.10 -3.79 0.21
CA GLY A 29 12.88 -3.08 0.63
C GLY A 29 11.70 -3.99 0.91
N GLY A 30 10.58 -3.39 1.34
CA GLY A 30 9.41 -4.13 1.76
C GLY A 30 8.09 -3.36 1.65
N LEU A 31 7.00 -4.12 1.73
CA LEU A 31 5.62 -3.66 1.70
C LEU A 31 4.83 -4.47 2.72
N LEU A 32 3.94 -3.81 3.46
CA LEU A 32 3.08 -4.48 4.43
C LEU A 32 1.66 -4.61 3.86
N HIS A 33 1.12 -5.82 3.98
CA HIS A 33 -0.28 -6.09 3.71
C HIS A 33 -1.02 -6.39 5.01
N PHE A 34 -2.09 -5.64 5.25
CA PHE A 34 -2.96 -5.77 6.40
C PHE A 34 -4.32 -6.29 5.98
N SER A 35 -4.87 -7.10 6.86
CA SER A 35 -6.23 -7.59 6.77
C SER A 35 -7.29 -6.46 6.88
N SER A 36 -6.93 -5.32 7.46
CA SER A 36 -7.81 -4.17 7.60
C SER A 36 -6.98 -2.89 7.59
N SER A 37 -7.57 -1.77 7.19
CA SER A 37 -6.89 -0.46 7.24
C SER A 37 -6.46 -0.13 8.68
N PRO A 38 -5.16 0.00 8.98
CA PRO A 38 -4.66 0.42 10.29
C PRO A 38 -4.87 1.93 10.53
N GLU A 39 -5.16 2.70 9.47
CA GLU A 39 -5.26 4.15 9.53
C GLU A 39 -6.45 4.65 10.37
N LYS A 40 -6.22 5.78 11.05
CA LYS A 40 -7.23 6.56 11.77
C LYS A 40 -7.38 7.91 11.07
N PHE A 41 -8.56 8.15 10.51
CA PHE A 41 -8.87 9.40 9.81
C PHE A 41 -9.51 10.40 10.77
N LYS A 42 -9.19 11.68 10.60
CA LYS A 42 -9.81 12.82 11.29
C LYS A 42 -10.88 13.47 10.44
N ASP A 43 -10.79 13.35 9.11
CA ASP A 43 -11.82 13.84 8.20
C ASP A 43 -13.01 12.88 8.14
N LYS A 44 -14.21 13.42 8.36
CA LYS A 44 -15.47 12.65 8.35
C LYS A 44 -15.75 12.03 6.99
N ASN A 45 -15.29 12.66 5.91
CA ASN A 45 -15.41 12.12 4.56
C ASN A 45 -14.55 10.87 4.39
N ASN A 46 -13.38 10.84 5.04
CA ASN A 46 -12.49 9.68 5.07
C ASN A 46 -12.94 8.62 6.08
N GLU A 47 -13.72 8.97 7.11
CA GLU A 47 -14.34 7.98 8.01
C GLU A 47 -15.38 7.11 7.28
N ILE A 48 -16.13 7.66 6.34
CA ILE A 48 -17.05 6.89 5.48
C ILE A 48 -16.25 5.88 4.66
N ILE A 49 -15.12 6.33 4.11
CA ILE A 49 -14.17 5.48 3.40
C ILE A 49 -13.65 4.37 4.32
N LYS A 50 -13.28 4.67 5.56
CA LYS A 50 -12.85 3.66 6.54
C LYS A 50 -13.91 2.58 6.78
N LYS A 51 -15.19 2.95 6.83
CA LYS A 51 -16.28 1.97 6.99
C LYS A 51 -16.36 1.04 5.78
N GLN A 52 -16.18 1.56 4.57
CA GLN A 52 -16.09 0.75 3.34
C GLN A 52 -14.83 -0.12 3.33
N LEU A 53 -13.71 0.38 3.88
CA LEU A 53 -12.46 -0.37 4.07
C LEU A 53 -12.60 -1.51 5.07
N ALA A 54 -13.45 -1.35 6.09
CA ALA A 54 -13.69 -2.36 7.12
C ALA A 54 -14.72 -3.43 6.69
N SER A 55 -15.67 -3.08 5.82
CA SER A 55 -16.72 -4.00 5.36
C SER A 55 -16.27 -4.93 4.24
N GLU A 56 -15.25 -4.53 3.48
CA GLU A 56 -14.69 -5.34 2.40
C GLU A 56 -13.41 -6.01 2.88
N ASN A 57 -13.47 -7.34 2.94
CA ASN A 57 -12.40 -8.19 3.41
C ASN A 57 -11.04 -7.89 2.73
N TYR A 58 -10.04 -7.64 3.58
CA TYR A 58 -8.64 -8.09 3.42
C TYR A 58 -7.92 -7.68 2.12
N SER A 59 -7.39 -6.46 2.01
CA SER A 59 -6.39 -6.15 0.96
C SER A 59 -5.62 -4.83 1.15
N TYR A 60 -5.37 -4.40 2.39
CA TYR A 60 -4.80 -3.08 2.64
C TYR A 60 -3.27 -3.07 2.56
N LEU A 61 -2.71 -2.22 1.70
CA LEU A 61 -1.29 -2.03 1.48
C LEU A 61 -0.78 -0.76 2.14
N THR A 62 0.36 -0.86 2.81
CA THR A 62 1.06 0.28 3.38
C THR A 62 2.56 0.04 3.50
N CYS A 63 3.29 1.10 3.84
CA CYS A 63 4.72 1.09 4.12
C CYS A 63 5.57 0.52 2.96
N LEU A 64 5.28 0.89 1.72
CA LEU A 64 6.21 0.63 0.61
C LEU A 64 7.50 1.40 0.87
N GLN A 65 8.59 0.68 1.11
CA GLN A 65 9.90 1.27 1.40
C GLN A 65 11.00 0.58 0.61
N ILE A 66 11.85 1.38 -0.02
CA ILE A 66 13.10 0.95 -0.63
C ILE A 66 14.24 1.65 0.13
N ARG A 67 15.26 0.88 0.51
CA ARG A 67 16.47 1.42 1.16
C ARG A 67 17.17 2.40 0.25
N ASP A 68 17.76 3.43 0.85
CA ASP A 68 18.34 4.56 0.12
C ASP A 68 19.33 4.16 -0.97
N ALA A 69 20.19 3.16 -0.70
CA ALA A 69 21.18 2.66 -1.66
C ALA A 69 20.58 2.06 -2.95
N PHE A 70 19.31 1.64 -2.92
CA PHE A 70 18.62 1.01 -4.05
C PHE A 70 17.53 1.91 -4.64
N ARG A 71 17.40 3.15 -4.16
CA ARG A 71 16.46 4.13 -4.74
C ARG A 71 16.94 4.61 -6.11
N GLY A 72 15.98 5.03 -6.94
CA GLY A 72 16.25 5.43 -8.33
C GLY A 72 16.33 4.27 -9.32
N GLY A 73 16.36 3.02 -8.84
CA GLY A 73 16.15 1.82 -9.66
C GLY A 73 14.68 1.40 -9.77
N ASN A 74 14.41 0.32 -10.51
CA ASN A 74 13.07 -0.24 -10.71
C ASN A 74 12.59 -1.13 -9.54
N HIS A 75 13.35 -1.23 -8.43
CA HIS A 75 13.03 -2.12 -7.31
C HIS A 75 11.68 -1.82 -6.64
N GLY A 76 11.28 -0.54 -6.57
CA GLY A 76 9.96 -0.17 -6.05
C GLY A 76 8.82 -0.71 -6.92
N VAL A 77 8.96 -0.58 -8.25
CA VAL A 77 8.03 -1.13 -9.24
C VAL A 77 7.95 -2.65 -9.12
N GLU A 78 9.09 -3.32 -9.04
CA GLU A 78 9.16 -4.77 -8.92
C GLU A 78 8.51 -5.29 -7.63
N LEU A 79 8.88 -4.71 -6.48
CA LEU A 79 8.33 -5.07 -5.18
C LEU A 79 6.81 -4.86 -5.15
N PHE A 80 6.34 -3.70 -5.62
CA PHE A 80 4.92 -3.40 -5.67
C PHE A 80 4.18 -4.38 -6.60
N SER A 81 4.69 -4.58 -7.82
CA SER A 81 4.03 -5.44 -8.80
C SER A 81 3.93 -6.90 -8.33
N LYS A 82 5.01 -7.48 -7.81
CA LYS A 82 5.02 -8.85 -7.28
C LYS A 82 4.13 -9.02 -6.06
N SER A 83 4.08 -8.02 -5.18
CA SER A 83 3.26 -8.08 -3.97
C SER A 83 1.77 -7.96 -4.31
N VAL A 84 1.42 -7.01 -5.17
CA VAL A 84 0.05 -6.80 -5.64
C VAL A 84 -0.46 -8.01 -6.42
N GLU A 85 0.36 -8.63 -7.27
CA GLU A 85 -0.04 -9.86 -7.98
C GLU A 85 -0.45 -10.98 -7.01
N LYS A 86 0.26 -11.15 -5.89
CA LYS A 86 -0.10 -12.14 -4.87
C LYS A 86 -1.41 -11.79 -4.17
N ILE A 87 -1.60 -10.52 -3.83
CA ILE A 87 -2.82 -10.03 -3.17
C ILE A 87 -4.03 -10.18 -4.10
N LEU A 88 -3.91 -9.79 -5.36
CA LEU A 88 -5.01 -9.87 -6.32
C LEU A 88 -5.46 -11.32 -6.58
N LYS A 89 -4.55 -12.30 -6.55
CA LYS A 89 -4.91 -13.72 -6.69
C LYS A 89 -5.80 -14.25 -5.56
N GLU A 90 -5.68 -13.69 -4.36
CA GLU A 90 -6.44 -14.13 -3.18
C GLU A 90 -7.66 -13.24 -2.90
N PHE A 91 -7.53 -11.93 -3.13
CA PHE A 91 -8.49 -10.92 -2.68
C PHE A 91 -9.13 -10.13 -3.82
N HIS A 92 -8.71 -10.34 -5.08
CA HIS A 92 -9.19 -9.67 -6.30
C HIS A 92 -9.03 -8.15 -6.36
N ARG A 93 -8.69 -7.50 -5.25
CA ARG A 93 -8.50 -6.05 -5.11
C ARG A 93 -7.33 -5.76 -4.16
N PHE A 94 -6.78 -4.56 -4.25
CA PHE A 94 -5.90 -3.98 -3.25
C PHE A 94 -6.31 -2.54 -2.94
N ARG A 95 -5.96 -2.07 -1.75
CA ARG A 95 -6.32 -0.76 -1.21
C ARG A 95 -5.11 -0.13 -0.55
N GLY A 96 -5.03 1.19 -0.50
CA GLY A 96 -3.95 1.87 0.22
C GLY A 96 -4.28 3.32 0.50
N VAL A 97 -3.62 3.93 1.47
CA VAL A 97 -3.71 5.38 1.69
C VAL A 97 -2.40 6.02 1.27
N VAL A 98 -2.51 7.12 0.53
CA VAL A 98 -1.38 7.87 0.01
C VAL A 98 -1.42 9.27 0.60
N SER A 99 -0.39 9.62 1.38
CA SER A 99 -0.24 10.94 2.01
C SER A 99 0.72 11.86 1.26
N ASP A 100 1.34 11.40 0.17
CA ASP A 100 2.19 12.20 -0.71
C ASP A 100 1.57 12.24 -2.11
N GLU A 101 1.12 13.43 -2.52
CA GLU A 101 0.44 13.66 -3.80
C GLU A 101 1.31 13.25 -5.00
N LYS A 102 2.63 13.38 -4.87
CA LYS A 102 3.59 13.03 -5.94
C LYS A 102 3.59 11.53 -6.23
N LEU A 103 3.08 10.70 -5.32
CA LEU A 103 2.98 9.26 -5.49
C LEU A 103 1.65 8.84 -6.15
N LEU A 104 0.66 9.71 -6.26
CA LEU A 104 -0.61 9.36 -6.92
C LEU A 104 -0.43 8.88 -8.36
N PRO A 105 0.39 9.53 -9.22
CA PRO A 105 0.66 9.03 -10.57
C PRO A 105 1.32 7.65 -10.59
N TYR A 106 2.14 7.33 -9.58
CA TYR A 106 2.76 6.01 -9.45
C TYR A 106 1.70 4.93 -9.25
N TYR A 107 0.71 5.15 -8.38
CA TYR A 107 -0.35 4.15 -8.17
C TYR A 107 -1.33 4.07 -9.34
N GLN A 108 -1.66 5.21 -9.97
CA GLN A 108 -2.45 5.24 -11.21
C GLN A 108 -1.77 4.49 -12.35
N TYR A 109 -0.44 4.54 -12.42
CA TYR A 109 0.34 3.76 -13.40
C TYR A 109 0.15 2.25 -13.25
N PHE A 110 -0.18 1.75 -12.05
CA PHE A 110 -0.57 0.36 -11.82
C PHE A 110 -2.08 0.11 -11.94
N GLY A 111 -2.84 1.08 -12.44
CA GLY A 111 -4.29 0.97 -12.62
C GLY A 111 -5.11 1.17 -11.35
N ALA A 112 -4.55 1.81 -10.32
CA ALA A 112 -5.32 2.18 -9.14
C ALA A 112 -6.19 3.43 -9.41
N GLU A 113 -7.46 3.36 -9.00
CA GLU A 113 -8.38 4.49 -8.94
C GLU A 113 -8.13 5.31 -7.67
N ILE A 114 -8.19 6.64 -7.79
CA ILE A 114 -8.11 7.57 -6.66
C ILE A 114 -9.54 7.94 -6.25
N ILE A 115 -9.93 7.58 -5.02
CA ILE A 115 -11.32 7.69 -4.57
C ILE A 115 -11.66 9.10 -4.05
N ASN A 116 -10.68 9.79 -3.46
CA ASN A 116 -10.88 11.11 -2.88
C ASN A 116 -9.68 12.03 -3.12
N ASN A 117 -9.94 13.33 -3.10
CA ASN A 117 -8.91 14.36 -3.21
C ASN A 117 -8.13 14.49 -1.90
N MET A 118 -6.87 14.93 -1.99
CA MET A 118 -6.00 15.17 -0.84
C MET A 118 -6.30 16.48 -0.09
N ASP A 119 -7.19 17.33 -0.61
CA ASP A 119 -7.69 18.52 0.08
C ASP A 119 -8.71 18.14 1.17
N ASN A 120 -8.22 17.44 2.19
CA ASN A 120 -8.98 17.00 3.35
C ASN A 120 -8.09 17.10 4.61
N LYS A 121 -8.70 16.99 5.80
CA LYS A 121 -7.97 17.19 7.07
C LYS A 121 -6.85 16.19 7.34
N ASP A 122 -6.83 15.07 6.64
CA ASP A 122 -5.81 14.04 6.76
C ASP A 122 -4.70 14.19 5.70
N HIS A 123 -4.87 15.10 4.73
CA HIS A 123 -3.97 15.27 3.58
C HIS A 123 -3.63 13.95 2.90
N ALA A 124 -4.64 13.10 2.71
CA ALA A 124 -4.45 11.74 2.23
C ALA A 124 -5.54 11.29 1.25
N ALA A 125 -5.18 10.46 0.28
CA ALA A 125 -6.09 9.86 -0.68
C ALA A 125 -6.16 8.34 -0.51
N LEU A 126 -7.36 7.77 -0.61
CA LEU A 126 -7.55 6.34 -0.80
C LEU A 126 -7.33 5.98 -2.26
N ILE A 127 -6.53 4.93 -2.47
CA ILE A 127 -6.40 4.25 -3.75
C ILE A 127 -7.05 2.86 -3.69
N ILE A 128 -7.67 2.44 -4.80
CA ILE A 128 -8.19 1.09 -4.98
C ILE A 128 -7.73 0.56 -6.33
N GLY A 129 -7.13 -0.61 -6.36
CA GLY A 129 -6.87 -1.34 -7.61
C GLY A 129 -7.54 -2.71 -7.61
N ASP A 130 -7.75 -3.24 -8.80
CA ASP A 130 -8.34 -4.56 -9.01
C ASP A 130 -7.65 -5.33 -10.14
N GLU A 131 -7.98 -6.61 -10.25
CA GLU A 131 -7.39 -7.52 -11.23
C GLU A 131 -7.59 -7.08 -12.69
N LYS A 132 -8.70 -6.39 -13.01
CA LYS A 132 -9.00 -5.97 -14.39
C LYS A 132 -8.16 -4.78 -14.82
N SER A 133 -7.89 -3.89 -13.87
CA SER A 133 -7.21 -2.62 -14.12
C SER A 133 -5.70 -2.73 -13.89
N PHE A 134 -5.27 -3.75 -13.13
CA PHE A 134 -3.87 -3.90 -12.72
C PHE A 134 -2.92 -4.15 -13.90
N ILE A 135 -1.89 -3.31 -14.01
CA ILE A 135 -0.86 -3.41 -15.05
C ILE A 135 0.36 -4.14 -14.47
N LYS A 136 0.56 -5.41 -14.86
CA LYS A 136 1.74 -6.19 -14.48
C LYS A 136 2.99 -5.70 -15.21
N ARG A 137 4.11 -5.53 -14.50
CA ARG A 137 5.40 -5.10 -15.04
C ARG A 137 6.55 -5.95 -14.49
N HIS A 138 7.57 -6.14 -15.33
CA HIS A 138 8.78 -6.91 -15.06
C HIS A 138 10.00 -6.01 -15.13
#